data_AF-A0A6P6PXK1-F1
#
_entry.id   AF-A0A6P6PXK1-F1
#
_cell.length_a   1.000
_cell.length_b   1.000
_cell.length_c   1.000
_cell.angle_alpha   90.00
_cell.angle_beta   90.00
_cell.angle_gamma   90.00
#
_symmetry.space_group_name_H-M   'P 1'
#
loop_
_entity.id
_entity.type
_entity.pdbx_description
1 polymer ?
#
loop_
_entity_poly.entity_id
_entity_poly.type
_entity_poly.pdbx_seq_one_letter_code
_entity_poly.pdbx_strand_id
1 'polypeptide(L)'
;MGLSDKAVIGRGLNSPDQLVREAYLMAYDYINYVTAKPGVPVGPAPSRATAALRHAGDELLTRFPIFFRRWPRVFQDVTDRTACSTLVSILDEHFAPTRRRDLAWSAVLSVFVLSGQLALHCEEKGMSDILPQIQECVGSYVERVICPEIRDRGGWSGFISRFGEKQNLEDQVMKVCCWSLLLLGVGILAYFLWRRTI
;
A
#
# COMPACT_ATOMS: atom_id res chain seq x y z
N MET A 1 -26.87 3.48 -17.86
CA MET A 1 -25.62 2.68 -17.89
C MET A 1 -25.05 2.55 -16.46
N GLY A 2 -25.84 2.13 -15.46
CA GLY A 2 -25.39 2.16 -14.04
C GLY A 2 -25.68 0.90 -13.21
N LEU A 3 -26.30 -0.12 -13.82
CA LEU A 3 -26.64 -1.39 -13.15
C LEU A 3 -25.64 -2.51 -13.44
N SER A 4 -24.92 -2.46 -14.57
CA SER A 4 -23.93 -3.48 -14.94
C SER A 4 -22.61 -3.31 -14.18
N ASP A 5 -22.17 -2.07 -13.93
CA ASP A 5 -20.88 -1.80 -13.30
C ASP A 5 -20.86 -2.20 -11.83
N LYS A 6 -22.00 -2.06 -11.11
CA LYS A 6 -22.12 -2.50 -9.71
C LYS A 6 -21.98 -4.02 -9.52
N ALA A 7 -22.31 -4.81 -10.53
CA ALA A 7 -22.22 -6.28 -10.46
C ALA A 7 -20.78 -6.81 -10.67
N VAL A 8 -19.84 -5.95 -11.05
CA VAL A 8 -18.44 -6.32 -11.31
C VAL A 8 -17.53 -6.00 -10.12
N ILE A 9 -17.88 -4.97 -9.33
CA ILE A 9 -17.10 -4.49 -8.18
C ILE A 9 -16.91 -5.63 -7.17
N GLY A 10 -15.64 -5.90 -6.82
CA GLY A 10 -15.26 -6.90 -5.83
C GLY A 10 -15.16 -8.33 -6.39
N ARG A 11 -15.30 -8.53 -7.71
CA ARG A 11 -15.07 -9.85 -8.33
C ARG A 11 -13.61 -10.28 -8.14
N GLY A 12 -12.66 -9.37 -8.34
CA GLY A 12 -11.24 -9.67 -8.18
C GLY A 12 -10.83 -10.06 -6.76
N LEU A 13 -11.50 -9.51 -5.74
CA LEU A 13 -11.30 -9.89 -4.33
C LEU A 13 -11.69 -11.36 -4.05
N ASN A 14 -12.57 -11.93 -4.87
CA ASN A 14 -13.01 -13.31 -4.78
C ASN A 14 -12.32 -14.22 -5.81
N SER A 15 -11.26 -13.75 -6.47
CA SER A 15 -10.51 -14.54 -7.44
C SER A 15 -9.91 -15.79 -6.77
N PRO A 16 -9.95 -16.97 -7.40
CA PRO A 16 -9.30 -18.17 -6.88
C PRO A 16 -7.77 -18.02 -6.89
N ASP A 17 -7.24 -17.23 -7.82
CA ASP A 17 -5.81 -16.93 -7.92
C ASP A 17 -5.38 -15.97 -6.80
N GLN A 18 -4.52 -16.46 -5.90
CA GLN A 18 -4.03 -15.67 -4.77
C GLN A 18 -3.25 -14.43 -5.20
N LEU A 19 -2.50 -14.50 -6.31
CA LEU A 19 -1.72 -13.37 -6.80
C LEU A 19 -2.63 -12.22 -7.25
N VAL A 20 -3.71 -12.57 -7.95
CA VAL A 20 -4.73 -11.64 -8.42
C VAL A 20 -5.54 -11.11 -7.25
N ARG A 21 -5.98 -11.98 -6.35
CA ARG A 21 -6.74 -11.58 -5.15
C ARG A 21 -5.97 -10.57 -4.29
N GLU A 22 -4.67 -10.78 -4.10
CA GLU A 22 -3.81 -9.84 -3.37
C GLU A 22 -3.70 -8.49 -4.10
N ALA A 23 -3.64 -8.47 -5.43
CA ALA A 23 -3.61 -7.24 -6.23
C ALA A 23 -4.84 -6.37 -5.99
N TYR A 24 -6.02 -7.00 -6.02
CA TYR A 24 -7.28 -6.33 -5.71
C TYR A 24 -7.32 -5.89 -4.24
N LEU A 25 -6.89 -6.75 -3.31
CA LEU A 25 -6.84 -6.39 -1.90
C LEU A 25 -5.96 -5.17 -1.64
N MET A 26 -4.78 -5.09 -2.28
CA MET A 26 -3.90 -3.93 -2.24
C MET A 26 -4.55 -2.66 -2.79
N ALA A 27 -5.27 -2.75 -3.92
CA ALA A 27 -5.95 -1.60 -4.52
C ALA A 27 -7.06 -1.05 -3.62
N TYR A 28 -7.93 -1.95 -3.14
CA TYR A 28 -9.04 -1.60 -2.24
C TYR A 28 -8.52 -1.02 -0.92
N ASP A 29 -7.58 -1.71 -0.29
CA ASP A 29 -7.00 -1.28 0.98
C ASP A 29 -6.34 0.09 0.89
N TYR A 30 -5.47 0.28 -0.11
CA TYR A 30 -4.69 1.50 -0.21
C TYR A 30 -5.57 2.72 -0.55
N ILE A 31 -6.56 2.56 -1.43
CA ILE A 31 -7.50 3.65 -1.73
C ILE A 31 -8.30 4.00 -0.48
N ASN A 32 -8.88 3.02 0.22
CA ASN A 32 -9.60 3.28 1.48
C ASN A 32 -8.71 3.91 2.55
N TYR A 33 -7.44 3.53 2.59
CA TYR A 33 -6.45 4.08 3.52
C TYR A 33 -6.19 5.57 3.26
N VAL A 34 -5.94 5.95 2.00
CA VAL A 34 -5.63 7.35 1.68
C VAL A 34 -6.86 8.24 1.71
N THR A 35 -8.05 7.73 1.37
CA THR A 35 -9.33 8.46 1.45
C THR A 35 -9.99 8.34 2.83
N ALA A 36 -9.26 7.89 3.85
CA ALA A 36 -9.82 7.81 5.19
C ALA A 36 -10.01 9.22 5.75
N LYS A 37 -11.21 9.49 6.30
CA LYS A 37 -11.50 10.79 6.90
C LYS A 37 -10.53 11.10 8.05
N PRO A 38 -10.08 12.36 8.20
CA PRO A 38 -9.24 12.75 9.32
C PRO A 38 -9.88 12.39 10.66
N GLY A 39 -9.11 11.75 11.54
CA GLY A 39 -9.57 11.35 12.87
C GLY A 39 -10.31 10.01 12.94
N VAL A 40 -10.54 9.33 11.81
CA VAL A 40 -11.02 7.94 11.81
C VAL A 40 -9.81 7.00 11.94
N PRO A 41 -9.75 6.16 13.00
CA PRO A 41 -8.68 5.18 13.13
C PRO A 41 -8.75 4.19 11.95
N VAL A 42 -7.70 4.13 11.14
CA VAL A 42 -7.60 3.09 10.11
C VAL A 42 -7.17 1.80 10.78
N GLY A 43 -7.93 0.73 10.54
CA GLY A 43 -7.60 -0.61 11.03
C GLY A 43 -6.24 -1.13 10.51
N PRO A 44 -5.74 -2.21 11.11
CA PRO A 44 -4.51 -2.85 10.65
C PRO A 44 -4.63 -3.26 9.18
N ALA A 45 -3.51 -3.20 8.46
CA ALA A 45 -3.49 -3.62 7.07
C ALA A 45 -3.80 -5.14 6.96
N PRO A 46 -4.65 -5.56 6.01
CA PRO A 46 -5.17 -6.93 5.94
C PRO A 46 -4.12 -7.96 5.52
N SER A 47 -3.01 -7.53 4.92
CA SER A 47 -1.92 -8.37 4.46
C SER A 47 -0.55 -7.68 4.66
N ARG A 48 0.53 -8.44 4.45
CA ARG A 48 1.89 -7.88 4.44
C ARG A 48 2.14 -6.99 3.23
N ALA A 49 1.55 -7.31 2.07
CA ALA A 49 1.72 -6.50 0.87
C ALA A 49 1.00 -5.16 1.00
N THR A 50 -0.21 -5.16 1.56
CA THR A 50 -0.96 -3.94 1.88
C THR A 50 -0.23 -3.10 2.93
N ALA A 51 0.33 -3.71 3.97
CA ALA A 51 1.14 -3.00 4.96
C ALA A 51 2.37 -2.33 4.33
N ALA A 52 3.10 -3.08 3.49
CA ALA A 52 4.24 -2.57 2.74
C ALA A 52 3.86 -1.41 1.81
N LEU A 53 2.68 -1.52 1.16
CA LEU A 53 2.18 -0.49 0.26
C LEU A 53 1.81 0.79 1.01
N ARG A 54 1.09 0.71 2.14
CA ARG A 54 0.80 1.89 2.97
C ARG A 54 2.09 2.59 3.39
N HIS A 55 3.02 1.83 4.00
CA HIS A 55 4.31 2.35 4.46
C HIS A 55 5.12 3.04 3.34
N ALA A 56 5.32 2.36 2.21
CA ALA A 56 6.10 2.92 1.11
C ALA A 56 5.38 4.06 0.38
N GLY A 57 4.05 4.03 0.33
CA GLY A 57 3.24 5.13 -0.18
C GLY A 57 3.43 6.40 0.64
N ASP A 58 3.34 6.30 1.97
CA ASP A 58 3.55 7.42 2.89
C ASP A 58 4.97 7.97 2.82
N GLU A 59 5.96 7.09 2.78
CA GLU A 59 7.37 7.48 2.65
C GLU A 59 7.59 8.23 1.32
N LEU A 60 7.04 7.74 0.21
CA LEU A 60 7.15 8.38 -1.09
C LEU A 60 6.51 9.77 -1.10
N LEU A 61 5.29 9.90 -0.57
CA LEU A 61 4.55 11.17 -0.52
C LEU A 61 5.26 12.20 0.37
N THR A 62 5.78 11.75 1.52
CA THR A 62 6.47 12.61 2.50
C THR A 62 7.84 13.06 1.99
N ARG A 63 8.59 12.17 1.34
CA ARG A 63 9.97 12.44 0.90
C ARG A 63 10.03 13.18 -0.43
N PHE A 64 9.01 13.06 -1.27
CA PHE A 64 9.00 13.62 -2.62
C PHE A 64 7.75 14.46 -2.93
N PRO A 65 7.35 15.42 -2.06
CA PRO A 65 6.10 16.15 -2.19
C PRO A 65 6.00 16.96 -3.49
N ILE A 66 7.14 17.38 -4.05
CA ILE A 66 7.22 18.19 -5.28
C ILE A 66 6.65 17.44 -6.50
N PHE A 67 6.89 16.13 -6.59
CA PHE A 67 6.34 15.33 -7.69
C PHE A 67 4.82 15.31 -7.67
N PHE A 68 4.24 15.34 -6.47
CA PHE A 68 2.80 15.21 -6.31
C PHE A 68 2.03 16.52 -6.44
N ARG A 69 2.69 17.68 -6.26
CA ARG A 69 2.07 19.01 -6.43
C ARG A 69 1.49 19.27 -7.82
N ARG A 70 1.89 18.52 -8.84
CA ARG A 70 1.37 18.68 -10.21
C ARG A 70 0.08 17.90 -10.47
N TRP A 71 -0.20 16.85 -9.69
CA TRP A 71 -1.37 16.00 -9.90
C TRP A 71 -2.72 16.71 -9.87
N PRO A 72 -2.98 17.69 -8.97
CA PRO A 72 -4.25 18.42 -8.98
C PRO A 72 -4.54 19.12 -10.32
N ARG A 73 -3.50 19.54 -11.05
CA ARG A 73 -3.65 20.12 -12.40
C ARG A 73 -3.89 19.02 -13.45
N VAL A 74 -3.20 17.90 -13.34
CA VAL A 74 -3.38 16.74 -14.25
C VAL A 74 -4.80 16.18 -14.14
N PHE A 75 -5.38 16.20 -12.94
CA PHE A 75 -6.71 15.65 -12.68
C PHE A 75 -7.84 16.68 -12.78
N GLN A 76 -7.54 17.94 -13.13
CA GLN A 76 -8.50 19.04 -13.04
C GLN A 76 -9.80 18.79 -13.83
N ASP A 77 -9.68 18.15 -15.00
CA ASP A 77 -10.79 17.83 -15.91
C ASP A 77 -11.34 16.41 -15.71
N VAL A 78 -10.90 15.70 -14.67
CA VAL A 78 -11.43 14.37 -14.36
C VAL A 78 -12.84 14.50 -13.79
N THR A 79 -13.73 13.64 -14.30
CA THR A 79 -15.11 13.48 -13.84
C THR A 79 -15.33 12.03 -13.40
N ASP A 80 -16.43 11.77 -12.69
CA ASP A 80 -16.85 10.41 -12.31
C ASP A 80 -16.81 9.42 -13.48
N ARG A 81 -17.18 9.88 -14.69
CA ARG A 81 -17.26 9.03 -15.88
C ARG A 81 -15.91 8.78 -16.54
N THR A 82 -14.94 9.67 -16.32
CA THR A 82 -13.64 9.62 -17.00
C THR A 82 -12.52 9.14 -16.09
N ALA A 83 -12.69 9.14 -14.76
CA ALA A 83 -11.67 8.79 -13.78
C ALA A 83 -10.89 7.50 -14.11
N CYS A 84 -11.60 6.38 -14.31
CA CYS A 84 -10.97 5.11 -14.65
C CYS A 84 -10.22 5.15 -15.98
N SER A 85 -10.81 5.76 -17.02
CA SER A 85 -10.19 5.86 -18.34
C SER A 85 -8.93 6.75 -18.33
N THR A 86 -8.98 7.87 -17.63
CA THR A 86 -7.85 8.78 -17.46
C THR A 86 -6.74 8.11 -16.67
N LEU A 87 -7.08 7.41 -15.58
CA LEU A 87 -6.11 6.67 -14.77
C LEU A 87 -5.36 5.64 -15.61
N VAL A 88 -6.09 4.77 -16.33
CA VAL A 88 -5.49 3.74 -17.17
C VAL A 88 -4.62 4.35 -18.25
N SER A 89 -5.06 5.45 -18.88
CA SER A 89 -4.26 6.15 -19.91
C SER A 89 -2.93 6.67 -19.36
N ILE A 90 -2.95 7.30 -18.19
CA ILE A 90 -1.72 7.81 -17.53
C ILE A 90 -0.81 6.65 -17.12
N LEU A 91 -1.40 5.57 -16.57
CA LEU A 91 -0.65 4.39 -16.18
C LEU A 91 0.00 3.71 -17.40
N ASP A 92 -0.74 3.53 -18.49
CA ASP A 92 -0.22 2.94 -19.72
C ASP A 92 0.92 3.79 -20.30
N GLU A 93 0.82 5.12 -20.29
CA GLU A 93 1.90 6.01 -20.74
C GLU A 93 3.14 5.88 -19.82
N HIS A 94 2.93 5.86 -18.50
CA HIS A 94 4.01 5.73 -17.53
C HIS A 94 4.70 4.35 -17.59
N PHE A 95 3.94 3.30 -17.93
CA PHE A 95 4.41 1.91 -17.99
C PHE A 95 4.76 1.39 -19.38
N ALA A 96 4.41 2.10 -20.45
CA ALA A 96 4.81 1.72 -21.81
C ALA A 96 6.34 1.57 -21.96
N PRO A 97 7.19 2.44 -21.36
CA PRO A 97 8.65 2.30 -21.45
C PRO A 97 9.19 1.11 -20.64
N THR A 98 8.53 0.74 -19.54
CA THR A 98 8.97 -0.36 -18.66
C THR A 98 8.62 -1.74 -19.21
N ARG A 99 7.64 -1.87 -20.12
CA ARG A 99 7.33 -3.14 -20.79
C ARG A 99 8.48 -3.76 -21.60
N ARG A 100 9.56 -3.00 -21.88
CA ARG A 100 10.77 -3.50 -22.56
C ARG A 100 11.94 -3.79 -21.60
N ARG A 101 11.77 -3.57 -20.30
CA ARG A 101 12.78 -3.77 -19.25
C ARG A 101 12.16 -4.62 -18.12
N ASP A 102 12.99 -5.12 -17.21
CA ASP A 102 12.48 -5.76 -16.01
C ASP A 102 11.54 -4.84 -15.22
N LEU A 103 10.37 -5.37 -14.84
CA LEU A 103 9.39 -4.64 -14.04
C LEU A 103 10.01 -4.25 -12.69
N ALA A 104 10.27 -2.95 -12.50
CA ALA A 104 10.76 -2.43 -11.24
C ALA A 104 9.63 -2.32 -10.21
N TRP A 105 9.89 -2.78 -8.97
CA TRP A 105 8.92 -2.65 -7.88
C TRP A 105 8.54 -1.20 -7.58
N SER A 106 9.43 -0.23 -7.82
CA SER A 106 9.11 1.19 -7.71
C SER A 106 8.06 1.65 -8.71
N ALA A 107 8.04 1.08 -9.92
CA ALA A 107 6.98 1.37 -10.87
C ALA A 107 5.65 0.83 -10.33
N VAL A 108 5.62 -0.42 -9.85
CA VAL A 108 4.43 -1.02 -9.22
C VAL A 108 3.89 -0.15 -8.09
N LEU A 109 4.77 0.36 -7.21
CA LEU A 109 4.39 1.32 -6.16
C LEU A 109 3.74 2.58 -6.75
N SER A 110 4.31 3.15 -7.82
CA SER A 110 3.76 4.34 -8.48
C SER A 110 2.34 4.14 -9.01
N VAL A 111 1.94 2.93 -9.43
CA VAL A 111 0.55 2.64 -9.84
C VAL A 111 -0.41 2.94 -8.70
N PHE A 112 -0.16 2.33 -7.55
CA PHE A 112 -1.04 2.44 -6.40
C PHE A 112 -1.05 3.86 -5.84
N VAL A 113 0.12 4.48 -5.69
CA VAL A 113 0.22 5.86 -5.19
C VAL A 113 -0.52 6.82 -6.11
N LEU A 114 -0.31 6.71 -7.43
CA LEU A 114 -1.02 7.54 -8.40
C LEU A 114 -2.55 7.37 -8.29
N SER A 115 -2.99 6.12 -8.21
CA SER A 115 -4.41 5.80 -8.09
C SER A 115 -5.02 6.35 -6.80
N GLY A 116 -4.26 6.30 -5.69
CA GLY A 116 -4.65 6.90 -4.42
C GLY A 116 -4.77 8.43 -4.51
N GLN A 117 -3.85 9.11 -5.21
CA GLN A 117 -3.95 10.55 -5.44
C GLN A 117 -5.15 10.94 -6.29
N LEU A 118 -5.50 10.13 -7.29
CA LEU A 118 -6.71 10.34 -8.07
C LEU A 118 -7.97 10.13 -7.22
N ALA A 119 -8.00 9.07 -6.41
CA ALA A 119 -9.10 8.79 -5.50
C ALA A 119 -9.33 9.93 -4.50
N LEU A 120 -8.25 10.44 -3.90
CA LEU A 120 -8.28 11.64 -3.05
C LEU A 120 -8.84 12.86 -3.78
N HIS A 121 -8.38 13.11 -5.01
CA HIS A 121 -8.90 14.22 -5.83
C HIS A 121 -10.41 14.08 -6.08
N CYS A 122 -10.88 12.87 -6.35
CA CYS A 122 -12.31 12.60 -6.51
C CYS A 122 -13.07 12.85 -5.20
N GLU A 123 -12.57 12.37 -4.08
CA GLU A 123 -13.21 12.59 -2.78
C GLU A 123 -13.29 14.09 -2.43
N GLU A 124 -12.22 14.86 -2.64
CA GLU A 124 -12.18 16.32 -2.41
C GLU A 124 -13.20 17.08 -3.27
N LYS A 125 -13.52 16.57 -4.46
CA LYS A 125 -14.51 17.13 -5.38
C LYS A 125 -15.96 16.67 -5.09
N GLY A 126 -16.17 15.86 -4.04
CA GLY A 126 -17.47 15.30 -3.70
C GLY A 126 -17.88 14.11 -4.57
N MET A 127 -16.93 13.52 -5.30
CA MET A 127 -17.11 12.38 -6.21
C MET A 127 -16.87 11.04 -5.48
N SER A 128 -17.31 10.88 -4.23
CA SER A 128 -17.00 9.69 -3.42
C SER A 128 -17.62 8.38 -3.96
N ASP A 129 -18.69 8.47 -4.75
CA ASP A 129 -19.37 7.31 -5.33
C ASP A 129 -18.52 6.56 -6.37
N ILE A 130 -17.48 7.21 -6.92
CA ILE A 130 -16.59 6.60 -7.91
C ILE A 130 -15.46 5.75 -7.29
N LEU A 131 -15.19 5.91 -5.99
CA LEU A 131 -14.07 5.24 -5.32
C LEU A 131 -14.09 3.71 -5.50
N PRO A 132 -15.22 3.00 -5.35
CA PRO A 132 -15.27 1.56 -5.58
C PRO A 132 -14.97 1.16 -7.03
N GLN A 133 -15.28 2.03 -8.00
CA GLN A 133 -14.96 1.77 -9.41
C GLN A 133 -13.48 2.00 -9.69
N ILE A 134 -12.86 3.01 -9.06
CA ILE A 134 -11.40 3.22 -9.14
C ILE A 134 -10.67 2.01 -8.54
N GLN A 135 -11.12 1.49 -7.39
CA GLN A 135 -10.55 0.30 -6.76
C GLN A 135 -10.56 -0.91 -7.68
N GLU A 136 -11.72 -1.20 -8.30
CA GLU A 136 -11.86 -2.30 -9.25
C GLU A 136 -11.00 -2.09 -10.51
N CYS A 137 -10.98 -0.86 -11.04
CA CYS A 137 -10.18 -0.49 -12.21
C CYS A 137 -8.68 -0.71 -11.99
N VAL A 138 -8.16 -0.29 -10.84
CA VAL A 138 -6.76 -0.46 -10.47
C VAL A 138 -6.43 -1.93 -10.27
N GLY A 139 -7.29 -2.67 -9.54
CA GLY A 139 -7.13 -4.11 -9.38
C GLY A 139 -7.06 -4.84 -10.72
N SER A 140 -7.95 -4.50 -11.66
CA SER A 140 -7.98 -5.08 -13.00
C SER A 140 -6.74 -4.71 -13.84
N TYR A 141 -6.25 -3.47 -13.72
CA TYR A 141 -5.01 -3.06 -14.38
C TYR A 141 -3.82 -3.86 -13.86
N VAL A 142 -3.69 -4.00 -12.53
CA VAL A 142 -2.60 -4.75 -11.90
C VAL A 142 -2.70 -6.24 -12.26
N GLU A 143 -3.89 -6.82 -12.25
CA GLU A 143 -4.13 -8.20 -12.72
C GLU A 143 -3.64 -8.40 -14.15
N ARG A 144 -3.96 -7.48 -15.05
CA ARG A 144 -3.69 -7.65 -16.48
C ARG A 144 -2.24 -7.33 -16.87
N VAL A 145 -1.61 -6.38 -16.17
CA VAL A 145 -0.29 -5.83 -16.56
C VAL A 145 0.83 -6.29 -15.63
N ILE A 146 0.58 -6.42 -14.33
CA ILE A 146 1.64 -6.68 -13.33
C ILE A 146 1.66 -8.16 -12.92
N CYS A 147 0.51 -8.78 -12.67
CA CYS A 147 0.46 -10.16 -12.23
C CYS A 147 1.16 -11.14 -13.19
N PRO A 148 1.10 -11.01 -14.54
CA PRO A 148 1.86 -11.88 -15.44
C PRO A 148 3.37 -11.76 -15.25
N GLU A 149 3.88 -10.53 -15.04
CA GLU A 149 5.32 -10.25 -14.92
C GLU A 149 5.94 -10.76 -13.62
N ILE A 150 5.16 -10.80 -12.54
CA ILE A 150 5.64 -11.17 -11.21
C ILE A 150 5.30 -12.62 -10.83
N ARG A 151 4.47 -13.31 -11.61
CA ARG A 151 4.02 -14.69 -11.35
C ARG A 151 5.20 -15.63 -11.14
N ASP A 152 6.16 -15.59 -12.06
CA ASP A 152 7.34 -16.45 -12.02
C ASP A 152 8.47 -15.88 -11.16
N ARG A 153 8.28 -14.67 -10.58
CA ARG A 153 9.25 -13.96 -9.72
C ARG A 153 8.91 -14.06 -8.23
N GLY A 154 8.10 -15.05 -7.84
CA GLY A 154 7.67 -15.24 -6.45
C GLY A 154 6.53 -14.31 -6.01
N GLY A 155 5.79 -13.74 -6.97
CA GLY A 155 4.63 -12.89 -6.70
C GLY A 155 4.97 -11.63 -5.91
N TRP A 156 4.11 -11.29 -4.94
CA TRP A 156 4.25 -10.07 -4.13
C TRP A 156 5.39 -10.11 -3.10
N SER A 157 6.09 -11.24 -2.94
CA SER A 157 7.18 -11.38 -1.96
C SER A 157 8.33 -10.39 -2.21
N GLY A 158 8.68 -10.14 -3.48
CA GLY A 158 9.71 -9.15 -3.83
C GLY A 158 9.30 -7.72 -3.48
N PHE A 159 8.03 -7.37 -3.67
CA PHE A 159 7.48 -6.09 -3.25
C PHE A 159 7.55 -5.92 -1.73
N ILE A 160 7.10 -6.92 -0.98
CA ILE A 160 7.15 -6.93 0.50
C ILE A 160 8.59 -6.83 0.99
N SER A 161 9.53 -7.57 0.40
CA SER A 161 10.94 -7.50 0.78
C SER A 161 11.55 -6.12 0.56
N ARG A 162 11.11 -5.42 -0.50
CA ARG A 162 11.65 -4.12 -0.89
C ARG A 162 11.05 -2.95 -0.12
N PHE A 163 9.77 -3.02 0.24
CA PHE A 163 8.97 -1.91 0.75
C PHE A 163 8.29 -2.16 2.09
N GLY A 164 8.25 -3.42 2.53
CA GLY A 164 7.76 -3.75 3.86
C GLY A 164 8.57 -3.02 4.91
N GLU A 165 7.89 -2.57 5.96
CA GLU A 165 8.53 -2.04 7.13
C GLU A 165 9.53 -3.09 7.62
N LYS A 166 10.82 -2.74 7.55
CA LYS A 166 11.84 -3.58 8.15
C LYS A 166 11.54 -3.50 9.64
N GLN A 167 10.97 -4.56 10.20
CA GLN A 167 10.91 -4.69 11.66
C GLN A 167 12.31 -4.34 12.13
N ASN A 168 12.44 -3.26 12.90
CA ASN A 168 13.70 -2.86 13.48
C ASN A 168 14.10 -4.02 14.39
N LEU A 169 14.83 -4.99 13.83
CA LEU A 169 15.51 -6.02 14.59
C LEU A 169 16.34 -5.32 15.67
N GLU A 170 16.88 -4.15 15.38
CA GLU A 170 17.56 -3.27 16.33
C GLU A 170 16.65 -2.86 17.51
N ASP A 171 15.40 -2.47 17.30
CA ASP A 171 14.48 -2.12 18.39
C ASP A 171 14.07 -3.34 19.23
N GLN A 172 13.88 -4.49 18.58
CA GLN A 172 13.58 -5.75 19.28
C GLN A 172 14.79 -6.27 20.07
N VAL A 173 15.98 -6.25 19.46
CA VAL A 173 17.24 -6.65 20.11
C VAL A 173 17.59 -5.68 21.24
N MET A 174 17.42 -4.37 21.02
CA MET A 174 17.62 -3.36 22.06
C MET A 174 16.68 -3.60 23.23
N LYS A 175 15.39 -3.85 22.98
CA LYS A 175 14.43 -4.21 24.04
C LYS A 175 14.89 -5.46 24.78
N VAL A 176 15.17 -6.57 24.08
CA VAL A 176 15.60 -7.83 24.71
C VAL A 176 16.87 -7.67 25.54
N CYS A 177 17.87 -6.93 25.04
CA CYS A 177 19.09 -6.60 25.79
C CYS A 177 18.81 -5.72 27.02
N CYS A 178 17.95 -4.71 26.91
CA CYS A 178 17.59 -3.88 28.06
C CYS A 178 16.88 -4.69 29.15
N TRP A 179 15.96 -5.58 28.77
CA TRP A 179 15.25 -6.45 29.72
C TRP A 179 16.19 -7.46 30.38
N SER A 180 17.14 -8.05 29.64
CA SER A 180 18.11 -9.00 30.21
C SER A 180 19.08 -8.32 31.18
N LEU A 181 19.58 -7.11 30.85
CA LEU A 181 20.44 -6.32 31.73
C LEU A 181 19.72 -5.91 33.02
N LEU A 182 18.44 -5.52 32.93
CA LEU A 182 17.64 -5.19 34.11
C LEU A 182 17.45 -6.40 35.03
N LEU A 183 17.13 -7.57 34.48
CA LEU A 183 16.98 -8.80 35.26
C LEU A 183 18.28 -9.21 35.97
N LEU A 184 19.41 -9.10 35.27
CA LEU A 184 20.73 -9.36 35.86
C LEU A 184 21.07 -8.36 36.97
N GLY A 185 20.79 -7.06 36.76
CA GLY A 185 21.01 -6.03 37.77
C GLY A 185 20.20 -6.26 39.04
N VAL A 186 18.92 -6.61 38.90
CA VAL A 186 18.04 -6.96 40.03
C VAL A 186 18.53 -8.22 40.74
N GLY A 187 18.95 -9.25 40.00
CA GLY A 187 19.50 -10.48 40.58
C GLY A 187 20.77 -10.24 41.39
N ILE A 188 21.69 -9.41 40.89
CA ILE A 188 22.92 -9.03 41.60
C ILE A 188 22.59 -8.25 42.87
N LEU A 189 21.69 -7.26 42.79
CA LEU A 189 21.26 -6.48 43.95
C LEU A 189 20.60 -7.36 45.02
N ALA A 190 19.71 -8.27 44.62
CA ALA A 190 19.07 -9.21 45.53
C ALA A 190 20.10 -10.13 46.20
N TYR A 191 21.09 -10.64 45.45
CA TYR A 191 22.18 -11.45 45.99
C TYR A 191 23.04 -10.66 47.00
N PHE A 192 23.39 -9.41 46.70
CA PHE A 192 24.15 -8.56 47.61
C PHE A 192 23.39 -8.25 48.91
N LEU A 193 22.08 -8.00 48.82
CA LEU A 193 21.24 -7.78 49.99
C LEU A 193 21.12 -9.05 50.83
N TRP A 194 20.90 -10.20 50.20
CA TRP A 194 20.85 -11.50 50.88
C TRP A 194 22.16 -11.84 51.60
N ARG A 195 23.30 -11.57 50.96
CA ARG A 195 24.62 -11.80 51.55
C ARG A 195 24.96 -10.83 52.70
N ARG A 196 24.36 -9.64 52.74
CA ARG A 196 24.55 -8.67 53.84
C ARG A 196 23.67 -8.97 55.06
N THR A 197 22.58 -9.72 54.87
CA THR A 197 21.64 -10.08 55.95
C THR A 197 22.00 -11.38 56.69
N ILE A 198 22.95 -12.16 56.14
CA ILE A 198 23.55 -13.36 56.76
C ILE A 198 24.88 -12.95 57.40
#